data_AF-A0A8X7RBT0-F1
#
_entry.id   AF-A0A8X7RBT0-F1
#
_cell.length_a   1.000
_cell.length_b   1.000
_cell.length_c   1.000
_cell.angle_alpha   90.00
_cell.angle_beta   90.00
_cell.angle_gamma   90.00
#
_symmetry.space_group_name_H-M   'P 1'
#
loop_
_entity.id
_entity.type
_entity.pdbx_description
1 polymer ?
#
loop_
_entity_poly.entity_id
_entity_poly.type
_entity_poly.pdbx_seq_one_letter_code
_entity_poly.pdbx_strand_id
1 'polypeptide(L)'
;MLTRGDIKTIVDPDLNEEYDSGSLWKALELAMSCVNPSPVARPDMSHVVQELKECVKSENLRAGLSQVMESNSSVDQDMSSDSGMTPNAR
;
A
#
# COMPACT_ATOMS: atom_id res chain seq x y z
N MET A 1 15.46 15.41 4.83
CA MET A 1 15.49 14.31 5.82
C MET A 1 14.39 14.60 6.82
N LEU A 2 13.43 13.70 6.98
CA LEU A 2 12.67 13.66 8.22
C LEU A 2 13.72 13.34 9.28
N THR A 3 14.22 14.37 9.97
CA THR A 3 14.89 14.16 11.25
C THR A 3 13.97 13.26 12.05
N ARG A 4 14.53 12.36 12.87
CA ARG A 4 13.83 11.41 13.74
C ARG A 4 12.93 12.09 14.80
N GLY A 5 12.14 13.05 14.34
CA GLY A 5 11.21 13.88 15.06
C GLY A 5 9.89 13.17 15.18
N ASP A 6 8.98 13.83 15.85
CA ASP A 6 7.74 13.23 16.27
C ASP A 6 6.79 13.05 15.09
N ILE A 7 6.53 11.79 14.71
CA ILE A 7 5.60 11.45 13.63
C ILE A 7 4.21 12.05 13.89
N LYS A 8 3.85 12.27 15.16
CA LYS A 8 2.60 12.93 15.56
C LYS A 8 2.41 14.32 14.95
N THR A 9 3.49 15.00 14.56
CA THR A 9 3.43 16.34 13.97
C THR A 9 3.01 16.37 12.51
N ILE A 10 3.13 15.24 11.81
CA ILE A 10 2.82 15.13 10.37
C ILE A 10 1.61 14.25 10.10
N VAL A 11 1.16 13.51 11.10
CA VAL A 11 -0.02 12.65 11.01
C VAL A 11 -1.27 13.50 11.03
N ASP A 12 -2.29 13.05 10.31
CA ASP A 12 -3.60 13.69 10.28
C ASP A 12 -4.14 13.85 11.72
N PRO A 13 -4.43 15.07 12.18
CA PRO A 13 -4.96 15.31 13.53
C PRO A 13 -6.29 14.61 13.77
N ASP A 14 -7.07 14.31 12.72
CA ASP A 14 -8.34 13.62 12.81
C ASP A 14 -8.17 12.10 13.07
N LEU A 15 -6.94 11.58 13.05
CA LEU A 15 -6.67 10.20 13.47
C LEU A 15 -6.60 10.05 15.00
N ASN A 16 -6.69 11.12 15.78
CA ASN A 16 -6.82 11.08 17.25
C ASN A 16 -5.80 10.20 18.00
N GLU A 17 -4.59 10.03 17.45
CA GLU A 17 -3.57 9.08 17.95
C GLU A 17 -4.00 7.60 17.94
N GLU A 18 -5.07 7.27 17.22
CA GLU A 18 -5.55 5.91 16.99
C GLU A 18 -4.78 5.22 15.85
N TYR A 19 -3.44 5.24 15.90
CA TYR A 19 -2.54 4.55 14.95
C TYR A 19 -1.34 3.89 15.65
N ASP A 20 -0.78 2.85 15.04
CA ASP A 20 0.47 2.23 15.50
C ASP A 20 1.63 3.06 14.97
N SER A 21 2.47 3.55 15.86
CA SER A 21 3.63 4.37 15.45
C SER A 21 4.61 3.58 14.57
N GLY A 22 4.71 2.26 14.76
CA GLY A 22 5.57 1.40 13.93
C GLY A 22 5.04 1.25 12.50
N SER A 23 3.74 0.98 12.37
CA SER A 23 3.06 0.84 11.08
C SER A 23 3.04 2.15 10.30
N LEU A 24 2.82 3.29 10.98
CA LEU A 24 2.96 4.59 10.37
C LEU A 24 4.40 4.90 9.93
N TRP A 25 5.40 4.54 10.73
CA TRP A 25 6.79 4.76 10.36
C TRP A 25 7.15 3.97 9.09
N LYS A 26 6.70 2.72 8.98
CA LYS A 26 6.84 1.92 7.76
C LYS A 26 6.14 2.56 6.56
N ALA A 27 4.90 3.00 6.73
CA ALA A 27 4.15 3.68 5.67
C ALA A 27 4.86 4.97 5.21
N LEU A 28 5.45 5.71 6.14
CA LEU A 28 6.24 6.92 5.86
C LEU A 28 7.53 6.61 5.10
N GLU A 29 8.29 5.60 5.50
CA GLU A 29 9.50 5.14 4.79
C GLU A 29 9.17 4.71 3.35
N LEU A 30 8.06 4.01 3.17
CA LEU A 30 7.56 3.63 1.86
C LEU A 30 7.21 4.87 1.02
N ALA A 31 6.44 5.81 1.59
CA ALA A 31 6.06 7.05 0.91
C ALA A 31 7.28 7.86 0.48
N MET A 32 8.29 7.97 1.35
CA MET A 32 9.56 8.65 1.06
C MET A 32 10.32 7.97 -0.09
N SER A 33 10.26 6.63 -0.17
CA SER A 33 10.86 5.87 -1.27
C SER A 33 10.11 6.09 -2.58
N CYS A 34 8.77 6.16 -2.56
CA CYS A 34 7.94 6.45 -3.73
C CYS A 34 8.22 7.84 -4.33
N VAL A 35 8.52 8.84 -3.50
CA VAL A 35 8.81 10.20 -3.94
C VAL A 35 10.30 10.48 -4.13
N ASN A 36 11.13 9.44 -4.18
CA ASN A 36 12.57 9.60 -4.36
C ASN A 36 12.86 10.38 -5.67
N PRO A 37 13.72 11.41 -5.64
CA PRO A 37 14.11 12.15 -6.84
C PRO A 37 14.68 11.25 -7.94
N SER A 38 15.35 10.16 -7.55
CA SER A 38 15.88 9.15 -8.45
C SER A 38 14.81 8.11 -8.80
N PRO A 39 14.38 7.99 -10.07
CA PRO A 39 13.35 7.03 -10.47
C PRO A 39 13.74 5.57 -10.20
N VAL A 40 15.03 5.24 -10.28
CA VAL A 40 15.52 3.88 -10.03
C VAL A 40 15.49 3.47 -8.55
N ALA A 41 15.36 4.45 -7.64
CA ALA A 41 15.21 4.20 -6.21
C ALA A 41 13.74 4.15 -5.79
N ARG A 42 12.80 4.40 -6.72
CA ARG A 42 11.36 4.25 -6.45
C ARG A 42 10.99 2.77 -6.52
N PRO A 43 10.22 2.25 -5.56
CA PRO A 43 9.73 0.89 -5.62
C PRO A 43 8.73 0.73 -6.78
N ASP A 44 8.61 -0.50 -7.28
CA ASP A 44 7.50 -0.85 -8.16
C ASP A 44 6.16 -0.95 -7.40
N MET A 45 5.05 -0.89 -8.13
CA MET A 45 3.73 -0.92 -7.51
C MET A 45 3.42 -2.23 -6.79
N SER A 46 4.02 -3.36 -7.18
CA SER A 46 3.86 -4.63 -6.45
C SER A 46 4.46 -4.57 -5.05
N HIS A 47 5.67 -4.04 -4.91
CA HIS A 47 6.32 -3.80 -3.62
C HIS A 47 5.51 -2.82 -2.79
N VAL A 48 5.04 -1.71 -3.39
CA VAL A 48 4.19 -0.73 -2.68
C VAL A 48 2.93 -1.39 -2.13
N VAL A 49 2.22 -2.17 -2.93
CA VAL A 49 1.00 -2.85 -2.49
C VAL A 49 1.28 -3.89 -1.40
N GLN A 50 2.40 -4.60 -1.49
CA GLN A 50 2.80 -5.57 -0.47
C GLN A 50 3.04 -4.89 0.89
N GLU A 51 3.86 -3.83 0.91
CA GLU A 51 4.19 -3.09 2.13
C GLU A 51 2.95 -2.43 2.76
N LEU A 52 2.06 -1.88 1.93
CA LEU A 52 0.78 -1.31 2.41
C LEU A 52 -0.13 -2.38 3.02
N LYS A 53 -0.20 -3.58 2.43
CA LYS A 53 -0.96 -4.70 3.01
C LYS A 53 -0.43 -5.09 4.38
N GLU A 54 0.89 -5.04 4.59
CA GLU A 54 1.49 -5.30 5.90
C GLU A 54 1.14 -4.21 6.93
N CYS A 55 1.22 -2.94 6.54
CA CYS A 55 0.83 -1.83 7.41
C CYS A 55 -0.64 -1.94 7.86
N VAL A 56 -1.55 -2.21 6.92
CA VAL A 56 -2.98 -2.40 7.23
C VAL A 56 -3.22 -3.62 8.13
N LYS A 57 -2.50 -4.72 7.91
CA LYS A 57 -2.58 -5.89 8.79
C LYS A 57 -2.15 -5.55 10.21
N SER A 58 -1.03 -4.85 10.38
CA SER A 58 -0.54 -4.42 11.69
C SER A 58 -1.51 -3.47 12.39
N GLU A 59 -2.12 -2.53 11.67
CA GLU A 59 -3.16 -1.66 12.21
C GLU A 59 -4.43 -2.43 12.61
N ASN A 60 -4.90 -3.36 11.78
CA ASN A 60 -6.08 -4.19 12.09
C ASN A 60 -5.85 -5.10 13.29
N LEU A 61 -4.63 -5.61 13.49
CA LEU A 61 -4.27 -6.38 14.67
C LEU A 61 -4.33 -5.52 15.94
N ARG A 62 -3.87 -4.26 15.86
CA ARG A 62 -3.93 -3.30 16.96
C ARG A 62 -5.37 -2.84 17.26
N ALA A 63 -6.15 -2.55 16.22
CA ALA A 63 -7.57 -2.20 16.33
C ALA A 63 -8.44 -3.38 16.78
N GLY A 64 -7.88 -4.60 16.78
CA GLY A 64 -8.50 -5.80 17.32
C GLY A 64 -9.63 -6.34 16.45
N LEU A 65 -9.32 -7.12 15.40
CA LEU A 65 -10.21 -8.18 14.85
C LEU A 65 -11.71 -7.86 14.67
N SER A 66 -12.11 -6.61 14.43
CA SER A 66 -13.49 -6.26 14.03
C SER A 66 -13.66 -6.24 12.50
N GLN A 67 -13.03 -7.18 11.79
CA GLN A 67 -13.56 -7.75 10.53
C GLN A 67 -12.59 -8.82 10.05
N VAL A 68 -12.86 -10.07 10.43
CA VAL A 68 -12.40 -11.22 9.67
C VAL A 68 -13.06 -11.11 8.30
N MET A 69 -12.32 -10.61 7.31
CA MET A 69 -12.59 -10.91 5.92
C MET A 69 -11.29 -11.39 5.29
N GLU A 70 -10.86 -12.56 5.73
CA GLU A 70 -10.14 -13.46 4.84
C GLU A 70 -11.13 -13.88 3.73
N SER A 71 -11.30 -13.04 2.72
CA SER A 71 -11.87 -13.50 1.46
C SER A 71 -10.77 -14.19 0.66
N ASN A 72 -10.45 -15.42 1.06
CA ASN A 72 -9.79 -16.38 0.21
C ASN A 72 -10.81 -17.43 -0.24
N SER A 73 -11.43 -17.21 -1.41
CA SER A 73 -11.74 -18.32 -2.31
C SER A 73 -11.91 -17.81 -3.74
N SER A 74 -10.90 -18.14 -4.55
CA SER A 74 -10.97 -18.58 -5.93
C SER A 74 -12.34 -18.45 -6.63
N VAL A 75 -12.37 -17.61 -7.68
CA VAL A 75 -13.11 -17.92 -8.90
C VAL A 75 -12.17 -17.60 -10.06
N ASP A 76 -11.75 -18.65 -10.76
CA ASP A 76 -11.09 -18.53 -12.06
C ASP A 76 -11.98 -17.68 -12.98
N GLN A 77 -11.54 -16.46 -13.29
CA GLN A 77 -12.10 -15.71 -14.40
C GLN A 77 -11.32 -16.10 -15.65
N ASP A 78 -11.80 -17.16 -16.30
CA ASP A 78 -11.52 -17.47 -17.69
C ASP A 78 -11.89 -16.25 -18.55
N MET A 79 -10.87 -15.50 -18.97
CA MET A 79 -11.01 -14.37 -19.87
C MET A 79 -10.57 -14.80 -21.27
N SER A 80 -11.30 -15.75 -21.87
CA SER A 80 -11.26 -15.90 -23.32
C SER A 80 -12.11 -14.78 -23.94
N SER A 81 -11.47 -13.64 -24.16
CA SER A 81 -11.97 -12.63 -25.09
C SER A 81 -11.12 -12.71 -26.35
N ASP A 82 -11.53 -13.60 -27.26
CA ASP A 82 -11.18 -13.53 -28.66
C ASP A 82 -11.63 -12.16 -29.19
N SER A 83 -10.67 -11.35 -29.56
CA SER A 83 -10.88 -10.18 -30.39
C SER A 83 -9.66 -10.05 -31.27
N GLY A 84 -9.63 -10.90 -32.29
CA GLY A 84 -8.74 -10.73 -33.43
C GLY A 84 -8.97 -9.35 -34.06
N MET A 85 -8.16 -8.38 -33.67
CA MET A 85 -8.01 -7.13 -34.39
C MET A 85 -6.60 -7.05 -34.97
N THR A 86 -6.52 -7.32 -36.26
CA THR A 86 -5.33 -7.10 -37.07
C THR A 86 -5.21 -5.60 -37.37
N PRO A 87 -4.11 -4.94 -36.97
CA PRO A 87 -3.89 -3.55 -37.36
C PRO A 87 -3.38 -3.54 -38.80
N ASN A 88 -4.12 -2.89 -39.70
CA ASN A 88 -3.67 -2.65 -41.07
C ASN A 88 -2.88 -1.33 -41.08
N ALA A 89 -1.58 -1.40 -41.37
CA ALA A 89 -0.73 -0.22 -41.52
C ALA A 89 -0.97 0.43 -42.89
N ARG A 90 -1.02 1.76 -42.92
CA ARG A 90 -0.78 2.57 -44.12
C ARG A 90 0.52 3.32 -43.96
#